data_AF-A0A7V9G5X8-F1
#
_entry.id   AF-A0A7V9G5X8-F1
#
_cell.length_a   1.000
_cell.length_b   1.000
_cell.length_c   1.000
_cell.angle_alpha   90.00
_cell.angle_beta   90.00
_cell.angle_gamma   90.00
#
_symmetry.space_group_name_H-M   'P 1'
#
loop_
_entity.id
_entity.type
_entity.pdbx_description
1 polymer ?
#
loop_
_entity_poly.entity_id
_entity_poly.type
_entity_poly.pdbx_seq_one_letter_code
_entity_poly.pdbx_strand_id
1 'polypeptide(L)'
;MNRIASATLVIAIAAGLTTADSVAADSAPAPAQAPSKLGYYNTPQPIILKVADLSSVAKARFFVSPDAGKTWKLEREIIVAPTARDAPRMEFRPQTDGIYTIVTCAVWRKGGAEADPQPGSVPANARTIVIDTIKPTIASASAKLEKANPDSAIVAVQWSASDANFAAEPITVEASTDGGKTFPLSFPAAAQGAMKITVPTPKGTSAVDVRITAKDLAGNSAQNPQSVALPPPPDPAVELKKAVSSLPALAEMEPSTLPPTKNSSDASAATPTATGSPAHPATIAPATASADPSKPDIIAPLGLGDTSKTDPVDGGFVTGTNVEAEFHHRVSDHKGASPESFKPQHRTRSSDDSDGDDADRPADVAKDLTEAETSFLPNPGAEVVLEQARQKAKAGDRAGALAIYRRLHNSGAAKSAINEELDLLRAMGDQKRIVAVVDELPPENITDAARLHQARALIALGDQAGALDALSHVRAGAPEAREAMFLIAKCFKAQGKTAQAKKVFSQLAGGTDEIATAAKGEL
;
A
#
# COMPACT_ATOMS: atom_id res chain seq x y z
N MET A 1 -14.84 78.47 -49.96
CA MET A 1 -13.63 79.26 -49.60
C MET A 1 -12.48 78.27 -49.48
N ASN A 2 -11.74 77.98 -50.55
CA ASN A 2 -10.45 78.59 -50.97
C ASN A 2 -9.49 78.73 -49.77
N ARG A 3 -8.30 78.11 -49.69
CA ARG A 3 -7.15 78.04 -50.65
C ARG A 3 -6.34 76.75 -50.35
N ILE A 4 -5.94 75.90 -51.30
CA ILE A 4 -4.77 75.94 -52.21
C ILE A 4 -3.47 76.49 -51.58
N ALA A 5 -2.50 75.59 -51.36
CA ALA A 5 -1.07 75.85 -51.56
C ALA A 5 -0.38 74.53 -51.92
N SER A 6 -0.05 74.40 -53.21
CA SER A 6 0.83 73.37 -53.77
C SER A 6 2.29 73.67 -53.40
N ALA A 7 3.07 72.63 -53.09
CA ALA A 7 4.51 72.62 -53.26
C ALA A 7 4.93 71.28 -53.87
N THR A 8 5.53 71.36 -55.04
CA THR A 8 6.04 70.27 -55.88
C THR A 8 7.57 70.27 -55.81
N LEU A 9 8.16 69.08 -56.06
CA LEU A 9 9.57 68.83 -56.43
C LEU A 9 10.55 68.78 -55.23
N VAL A 10 11.48 67.82 -55.10
CA VAL A 10 12.38 67.22 -56.08
C VAL A 10 12.72 65.77 -55.70
N ILE A 11 12.76 64.91 -56.72
CA ILE A 11 13.29 63.54 -56.71
C ILE A 11 14.81 63.59 -56.59
N ALA A 12 15.38 62.93 -55.59
CA ALA A 12 16.79 62.55 -55.58
C ALA A 12 16.88 61.03 -55.35
N ILE A 13 17.14 60.33 -56.46
CA ILE A 13 17.51 58.92 -56.52
C ILE A 13 18.97 58.84 -56.04
N ALA A 14 19.21 58.22 -54.89
CA ALA A 14 20.53 57.77 -54.49
C ALA A 14 20.51 56.24 -54.40
N ALA A 15 21.05 55.62 -55.46
CA ALA A 15 21.35 54.21 -55.52
C ALA A 15 22.44 53.87 -54.50
N GLY A 16 22.12 52.97 -53.58
CA GLY A 16 23.04 52.36 -52.63
C GLY A 16 22.57 50.93 -52.34
N LEU A 17 22.55 50.09 -53.37
CA LEU A 17 22.38 48.65 -53.22
C LEU A 17 23.65 48.08 -52.56
N THR A 18 23.60 47.85 -51.26
CA THR A 18 24.41 46.80 -50.61
C THR A 18 23.47 45.64 -50.34
N THR A 19 23.54 44.62 -51.18
CA THR A 19 22.92 43.31 -50.96
C THR A 19 23.63 42.64 -49.80
N ALA A 20 23.10 42.81 -48.59
CA ALA A 20 23.39 41.90 -47.50
C ALA A 20 22.54 40.64 -47.75
N ASP A 21 23.19 39.54 -48.14
CA ASP A 21 22.63 38.19 -48.10
C ASP A 21 22.26 37.86 -46.65
N SER A 22 21.06 38.28 -46.24
CA SER A 22 20.38 37.77 -45.06
C SER A 22 19.79 36.42 -45.45
N VAL A 23 20.61 35.37 -45.35
CA VAL A 23 20.14 33.98 -45.32
C VAL A 23 19.30 33.85 -44.05
N ALA A 24 18.00 34.12 -44.17
CA ALA A 24 17.01 33.74 -43.18
C ALA A 24 17.00 32.21 -43.17
N ALA A 25 17.79 31.63 -42.26
CA ALA A 25 17.73 30.22 -41.97
C ALA A 25 16.32 29.93 -41.47
N ASP A 26 15.51 29.36 -42.36
CA ASP A 26 14.21 28.76 -42.11
C ASP A 26 14.39 27.71 -41.00
N SER A 27 14.32 28.20 -39.77
CA SER A 27 14.51 27.41 -38.57
C SER A 27 13.21 26.66 -38.38
N ALA A 28 13.18 25.41 -38.87
CA ALA A 28 12.07 24.50 -38.66
C ALA A 28 11.62 24.59 -37.19
N PRO A 29 10.32 24.77 -36.92
CA PRO A 29 9.82 24.93 -35.56
C PRO A 29 10.31 23.74 -34.71
N ALA A 30 10.97 24.05 -33.60
CA ALA A 30 11.48 23.04 -32.69
C ALA A 30 10.33 22.07 -32.33
N PRO A 31 10.57 20.75 -32.34
CA PRO A 31 9.53 19.78 -32.05
C PRO A 31 8.89 20.10 -30.69
N ALA A 32 7.56 20.16 -30.66
CA ALA A 32 6.81 20.40 -29.44
C ALA A 32 7.23 19.36 -28.38
N GLN A 33 7.80 19.83 -27.27
CA GLN A 33 8.18 18.96 -26.17
C GLN A 33 6.94 18.25 -25.62
N ALA A 34 7.06 16.95 -25.39
CA ALA A 34 5.99 16.18 -24.76
C ALA A 34 5.62 16.81 -23.41
N PRO A 35 4.32 16.93 -23.07
CA PRO A 35 3.89 17.54 -21.83
C PRO A 35 4.53 16.80 -20.64
N SER A 36 5.14 17.55 -19.74
CA SER A 36 5.68 17.01 -18.50
C SER A 36 4.55 16.37 -17.67
N LYS A 37 4.82 15.19 -17.09
CA LYS A 37 3.84 14.47 -16.26
C LYS A 37 3.41 15.37 -15.11
N LEU A 38 2.11 15.66 -15.04
CA LEU A 38 1.50 16.48 -13.99
C LEU A 38 1.66 15.76 -12.63
N GLY A 39 2.25 16.45 -11.65
CA GLY A 39 2.39 15.93 -10.29
C GLY A 39 1.28 16.46 -9.39
N TYR A 40 0.70 15.60 -8.54
CA TYR A 40 -0.36 15.93 -7.59
C TYR A 40 0.17 15.79 -6.17
N TYR A 41 -0.13 16.75 -5.31
CA TYR A 41 0.43 16.81 -3.96
C TYR A 41 -0.54 17.41 -2.95
N ASN A 42 -0.61 16.81 -1.76
CA ASN A 42 -1.31 17.34 -0.60
C ASN A 42 -0.36 17.85 0.51
N THR A 43 0.94 17.83 0.24
CA THR A 43 1.99 18.24 1.17
C THR A 43 2.95 19.23 0.51
N PRO A 44 3.64 20.07 1.29
CA PRO A 44 4.64 21.00 0.77
C PRO A 44 5.67 20.27 -0.11
N GLN A 45 5.99 20.88 -1.26
CA GLN A 45 6.88 20.24 -2.23
C GLN A 45 8.27 20.90 -2.25
N PRO A 46 9.36 20.11 -2.16
CA PRO A 46 10.69 20.64 -2.39
C PRO A 46 10.89 20.94 -3.87
N ILE A 47 11.15 22.20 -4.18
CA ILE A 47 11.56 22.66 -5.50
C ILE A 47 13.07 22.86 -5.46
N ILE A 48 13.78 22.12 -6.31
CA ILE A 48 15.23 22.10 -6.34
C ILE A 48 15.70 22.75 -7.64
N LEU A 49 16.69 23.64 -7.55
CA LEU A 49 17.35 24.20 -8.73
C LEU A 49 18.13 23.09 -9.46
N LYS A 50 17.83 22.87 -10.74
CA LYS A 50 18.56 21.93 -11.60
C LYS A 50 19.62 22.68 -12.41
N VAL A 51 20.89 22.50 -12.06
CA VAL A 51 22.05 23.09 -12.75
C VAL A 51 23.18 22.06 -12.83
N ALA A 52 23.98 22.12 -13.91
CA ALA A 52 25.08 21.18 -14.12
C ALA A 52 26.29 21.45 -13.20
N ASP A 53 26.59 22.72 -12.93
CA ASP A 53 27.70 23.13 -12.05
C ASP A 53 27.20 24.14 -11.01
N LEU A 54 27.02 23.67 -9.78
CA LEU A 54 26.54 24.47 -8.67
C LEU A 54 27.54 25.54 -8.21
N SER A 55 28.85 25.28 -8.34
CA SER A 55 29.89 26.21 -7.87
C SER A 55 29.88 27.53 -8.64
N SER A 56 29.45 27.47 -9.90
CA SER A 56 29.27 28.62 -10.78
C SER A 56 28.07 29.50 -10.43
N VAL A 57 27.11 29.00 -9.64
CA VAL A 57 25.87 29.70 -9.29
C VAL A 57 26.12 30.65 -8.13
N ALA A 58 25.72 31.91 -8.30
CA ALA A 58 25.71 32.94 -7.27
C ALA A 58 24.36 33.02 -6.55
N LYS A 59 23.26 32.89 -7.29
CA LYS A 59 21.89 32.96 -6.75
C LYS A 59 20.97 31.97 -7.46
N ALA A 60 20.02 31.43 -6.72
CA ALA A 60 18.89 30.65 -7.24
C ALA A 60 17.59 31.44 -7.02
N ARG A 61 16.81 31.65 -8.07
CA ARG A 61 15.50 32.31 -8.02
C ARG A 61 14.40 31.32 -8.32
N PHE A 62 13.34 31.36 -7.54
CA PHE A 62 12.18 30.47 -7.65
C PHE A 62 10.97 31.31 -7.99
N PHE A 63 10.43 31.11 -9.19
CA PHE A 63 9.24 31.81 -9.68
C PHE A 63 8.05 30.86 -9.68
N VAL A 64 6.89 31.39 -9.33
CA VAL A 64 5.63 30.65 -9.27
C VAL A 64 4.56 31.43 -10.04
N SER A 65 3.75 30.68 -10.78
CA SER A 65 2.58 31.18 -11.50
C SER A 65 1.35 30.33 -11.14
N PRO A 66 0.29 30.93 -10.57
CA PRO A 66 -0.98 30.25 -10.30
C PRO A 66 -1.92 30.20 -11.52
N ASP A 67 -1.52 30.79 -12.65
CA ASP A 67 -2.38 31.05 -13.81
C ASP A 67 -1.76 30.59 -15.14
N ALA A 68 -1.00 29.48 -15.08
CA ALA A 68 -0.36 28.82 -16.20
C ALA A 68 0.60 29.74 -17.01
N GLY A 69 1.37 30.56 -16.30
CA GLY A 69 2.40 31.44 -16.85
C GLY A 69 1.90 32.80 -17.32
N LYS A 70 0.63 33.16 -17.13
CA LYS A 70 0.13 34.50 -17.46
C LYS A 70 0.79 35.55 -16.57
N THR A 71 0.95 35.26 -15.28
CA THR A 71 1.69 36.09 -14.33
C THR A 71 2.73 35.26 -13.59
N TRP A 72 3.85 35.90 -13.23
CA TRP A 72 4.95 35.27 -12.51
C TRP A 72 5.30 36.08 -11.27
N LYS A 73 5.40 35.41 -10.13
CA LYS A 73 5.83 35.99 -8.86
C LYS A 73 7.15 35.36 -8.44
N LEU A 74 8.15 36.18 -8.11
CA LEU A 74 9.35 35.72 -7.43
C LEU A 74 8.97 35.31 -6.00
N GLU A 75 8.96 34.01 -5.73
CA GLU A 75 8.57 33.46 -4.44
C GLU A 75 9.75 33.42 -3.48
N ARG A 76 10.95 33.09 -3.99
CA ARG A 76 12.18 33.05 -3.17
C ARG A 76 13.43 33.31 -4.00
N GLU A 77 14.39 34.00 -3.41
CA GLU A 77 15.77 34.09 -3.89
C GLU A 77 16.70 33.53 -2.81
N ILE A 78 17.64 32.65 -3.20
CA ILE A 78 18.63 32.03 -2.31
C ILE A 78 20.02 32.38 -2.82
N ILE A 79 20.85 32.99 -1.96
CA ILE A 79 22.27 33.22 -2.26
C ILE A 79 23.00 31.89 -2.07
N VAL A 80 23.73 31.46 -3.08
CA VAL A 80 24.47 30.19 -3.09
C VAL A 80 25.91 30.47 -2.67
N ALA A 81 26.43 29.73 -1.69
CA ALA A 81 27.84 29.82 -1.32
C ALA A 81 28.74 29.14 -2.37
N PRO A 82 29.97 29.62 -2.64
CA PRO A 82 30.87 28.98 -3.61
C PRO A 82 31.22 27.53 -3.22
N THR A 83 31.13 27.22 -1.93
CA THR A 83 31.43 25.92 -1.33
C THR A 83 30.19 25.04 -1.14
N ALA A 84 29.01 25.48 -1.61
CA ALA A 84 27.78 24.70 -1.49
C ALA A 84 27.90 23.37 -2.25
N ARG A 85 27.59 22.26 -1.56
CA ARG A 85 27.56 20.92 -2.14
C ARG A 85 26.17 20.51 -2.60
N ASP A 86 25.14 21.00 -1.91
CA ASP A 86 23.74 20.68 -2.18
C ASP A 86 23.06 21.77 -3.00
N ALA A 87 22.24 21.35 -3.97
CA ALA A 87 21.46 22.26 -4.78
C ALA A 87 20.48 23.08 -3.91
N PRO A 88 20.34 24.40 -4.15
CA PRO A 88 19.38 25.23 -3.45
C PRO A 88 17.97 24.66 -3.59
N ARG A 89 17.28 24.58 -2.46
CA ARG A 89 15.92 24.07 -2.37
C ARG A 89 14.99 25.09 -1.74
N MET A 90 13.78 25.21 -2.28
CA MET A 90 12.67 25.93 -1.70
C MET A 90 11.54 24.95 -1.39
N GLU A 91 11.08 24.94 -0.14
CA GLU A 91 9.83 24.26 0.20
C GLU A 91 8.65 25.14 -0.24
N PHE A 92 7.93 24.71 -1.26
CA PHE A 92 6.79 25.44 -1.80
C PHE A 92 5.52 25.16 -0.97
N ARG A 93 4.94 26.21 -0.40
CA ARG A 93 3.75 26.19 0.46
C ARG A 93 2.70 27.17 -0.10
N PRO A 94 1.89 26.77 -1.09
CA PRO A 94 0.85 27.63 -1.62
C PRO A 94 -0.20 27.94 -0.54
N GLN A 95 -0.85 29.10 -0.66
CA GLN A 95 -1.90 29.52 0.26
C GLN A 95 -3.27 28.92 -0.07
N THR A 96 -3.44 28.43 -1.30
CA THR A 96 -4.69 27.89 -1.83
C THR A 96 -4.40 26.64 -2.65
N ASP A 97 -5.40 25.77 -2.78
CA ASP A 97 -5.33 24.66 -3.73
C ASP A 97 -5.43 25.18 -5.17
N GLY A 98 -4.88 24.42 -6.11
CA GLY A 98 -4.89 24.78 -7.53
C GLY A 98 -3.70 24.27 -8.31
N ILE A 99 -3.64 24.69 -9.58
CA ILE A 99 -2.56 24.36 -10.50
C ILE A 99 -1.49 25.46 -10.44
N TYR A 100 -0.25 25.07 -10.15
CA TYR A 100 0.89 25.96 -10.08
C TYR A 100 1.93 25.57 -11.12
N THR A 101 2.44 26.56 -11.84
CA THR A 101 3.60 26.41 -12.71
C THR A 101 4.81 27.05 -12.03
N ILE A 102 5.88 26.28 -11.86
CA ILE A 102 7.07 26.68 -11.11
C ILE A 102 8.28 26.64 -12.02
N VAL A 103 9.11 27.69 -11.96
CA VAL A 103 10.37 27.79 -12.71
C VAL A 103 11.50 28.11 -11.74
N THR A 104 12.66 27.51 -11.95
CA THR A 104 13.90 27.87 -11.24
C THR A 104 14.84 28.56 -12.22
N CYS A 105 15.40 29.70 -11.82
CA CYS A 105 16.39 30.44 -12.61
C CYS A 105 17.72 30.55 -11.85
N ALA A 106 18.83 30.28 -12.52
CA ALA A 106 20.18 30.48 -11.98
C ALA A 106 20.74 31.86 -12.35
N VAL A 107 21.46 32.49 -11.42
CA VAL A 107 22.34 33.64 -11.67
C VAL A 107 23.77 33.18 -11.42
N TRP A 108 24.65 33.35 -12.40
CA TRP A 108 26.03 32.88 -12.31
C TRP A 108 26.98 33.96 -11.78
N ARG A 109 28.04 33.54 -11.09
CA ARG A 109 29.06 34.43 -10.52
C ARG A 109 29.79 35.28 -11.56
N LYS A 110 29.88 34.79 -12.80
CA LYS A 110 30.52 35.49 -13.93
C LYS A 110 29.59 36.53 -14.61
N GLY A 111 28.44 36.85 -14.01
CA GLY A 111 27.57 37.93 -14.45
C GLY A 111 26.46 37.54 -15.44
N GLY A 112 26.36 36.27 -15.84
CA GLY A 112 25.19 35.79 -16.59
C GLY A 112 24.00 35.48 -15.68
N ALA A 113 22.80 35.43 -16.26
CA ALA A 113 21.61 34.88 -15.60
C ALA A 113 20.73 34.15 -16.62
N GLU A 114 20.04 33.10 -16.17
CA GLU A 114 18.89 32.56 -16.91
C GLU A 114 17.82 33.67 -16.99
N ALA A 115 17.12 33.72 -18.12
CA ALA A 115 16.07 34.71 -18.30
C ALA A 115 14.94 34.46 -17.30
N ASP A 116 14.54 35.51 -16.58
CA ASP A 116 13.35 35.45 -15.73
C ASP A 116 12.13 35.17 -16.62
N PRO A 117 11.17 34.36 -16.13
CA PRO A 117 9.97 34.06 -16.90
C PRO A 117 9.18 35.33 -17.20
N GLN A 118 8.78 35.51 -18.46
CA GLN A 118 7.99 36.66 -18.88
C GLN A 118 6.49 36.37 -18.77
N PRO A 119 5.65 37.35 -18.38
CA PRO A 119 4.20 37.21 -18.41
C PRO A 119 3.69 36.70 -19.76
N GLY A 120 2.85 35.67 -19.75
CA GLY A 120 2.30 35.03 -20.94
C GLY A 120 3.21 33.98 -21.59
N SER A 121 4.40 33.72 -21.02
CA SER A 121 5.32 32.69 -21.47
C SER A 121 5.50 31.60 -20.41
N VAL A 122 5.65 30.35 -20.85
CA VAL A 122 6.01 29.21 -19.99
C VAL A 122 7.38 28.70 -20.45
N PRO A 123 8.45 28.96 -19.67
CA PRO A 123 9.79 28.46 -19.99
C PRO A 123 9.83 26.94 -20.10
N ALA A 124 10.73 26.40 -20.94
CA ALA A 124 10.85 24.96 -21.15
C ALA A 124 11.24 24.17 -19.89
N ASN A 125 11.90 24.82 -18.92
CA ASN A 125 12.24 24.22 -17.63
C ASN A 125 11.13 24.38 -16.57
N ALA A 126 9.96 24.89 -16.95
CA ALA A 126 8.82 25.00 -16.06
C ALA A 126 8.25 23.62 -15.70
N ARG A 127 7.82 23.48 -14.45
CA ARG A 127 7.13 22.30 -13.93
C ARG A 127 5.74 22.69 -13.47
N THR A 128 4.72 21.99 -13.96
CA THR A 128 3.35 22.14 -13.46
C THR A 128 3.09 21.12 -12.36
N ILE A 129 2.51 21.59 -11.27
CA ILE A 129 2.05 20.76 -10.14
C ILE A 129 0.61 21.14 -9.80
N VAL A 130 -0.16 20.18 -9.29
CA VAL A 130 -1.48 20.37 -8.71
C VAL A 130 -1.35 20.22 -7.21
N ILE A 131 -1.85 21.21 -6.49
CA ILE A 131 -1.92 21.19 -5.04
C ILE A 131 -3.38 20.99 -4.69
N ASP A 132 -3.65 19.92 -3.96
CA ASP A 132 -4.98 19.53 -3.55
C ASP A 132 -4.92 19.00 -2.12
N THR A 133 -5.55 19.73 -1.20
CA THR A 133 -5.63 19.40 0.23
C THR A 133 -7.03 18.96 0.64
N ILE A 134 -7.98 18.96 -0.30
CA ILE A 134 -9.36 18.57 -0.04
C ILE A 134 -9.43 17.04 -0.08
N LYS A 135 -10.05 16.46 0.95
CA LYS A 135 -10.28 15.01 0.98
C LYS A 135 -11.43 14.63 0.06
N PRO A 136 -11.36 13.46 -0.61
CA PRO A 136 -12.48 12.89 -1.32
C PRO A 136 -13.74 12.80 -0.46
N THR A 137 -14.91 12.96 -1.08
CA THR A 137 -16.19 12.80 -0.40
C THR A 137 -16.84 11.48 -0.81
N ILE A 138 -17.20 10.63 0.15
CA ILE A 138 -18.02 9.44 -0.08
C ILE A 138 -19.48 9.82 0.15
N ALA A 139 -20.19 10.15 -0.92
CA ALA A 139 -21.58 10.62 -0.87
C ALA A 139 -22.56 9.52 -0.41
N SER A 140 -22.31 8.27 -0.81
CA SER A 140 -23.08 7.13 -0.33
C SER A 140 -22.22 5.88 -0.25
N ALA A 141 -22.53 5.05 0.74
CA ALA A 141 -21.93 3.73 0.94
C ALA A 141 -22.98 2.84 1.61
N SER A 142 -23.11 1.61 1.11
CA SER A 142 -23.94 0.59 1.76
C SER A 142 -23.32 -0.78 1.56
N ALA A 143 -23.36 -1.58 2.62
CA ALA A 143 -23.02 -3.00 2.59
C ALA A 143 -24.22 -3.78 3.14
N LYS A 144 -24.69 -4.79 2.42
CA LYS A 144 -25.84 -5.60 2.80
C LYS A 144 -25.52 -7.07 2.63
N LEU A 145 -25.90 -7.88 3.61
CA LEU A 145 -25.83 -9.33 3.49
C LEU A 145 -26.84 -9.80 2.44
N GLU A 146 -26.36 -10.48 1.40
CA GLU A 146 -27.24 -11.09 0.39
C GLU A 146 -27.46 -12.57 0.70
N LYS A 147 -26.40 -13.28 1.08
CA LYS A 147 -26.47 -14.72 1.42
C LYS A 147 -25.41 -15.05 2.47
N ALA A 148 -25.76 -15.88 3.44
CA ALA A 148 -24.82 -16.49 4.37
C ALA A 148 -24.82 -18.01 4.19
N ASN A 149 -23.63 -18.59 4.12
CA ASN A 149 -23.35 -20.02 4.19
C ASN A 149 -22.51 -20.29 5.47
N PRO A 150 -22.36 -21.55 5.91
CA PRO A 150 -21.58 -21.87 7.10
C PRO A 150 -20.13 -21.36 7.09
N ASP A 151 -19.49 -21.34 5.91
CA ASP A 151 -18.06 -20.99 5.77
C ASP A 151 -17.83 -19.71 4.93
N SER A 152 -18.89 -19.07 4.43
CA SER A 152 -18.77 -17.83 3.65
C SER A 152 -20.04 -16.97 3.68
N ALA A 153 -19.88 -15.66 3.52
CA ALA A 153 -20.97 -14.72 3.30
C ALA A 153 -20.80 -13.97 1.96
N ILE A 154 -21.90 -13.74 1.26
CA ILE A 154 -21.97 -12.86 0.09
C ILE A 154 -22.51 -11.52 0.54
N VAL A 155 -21.68 -10.49 0.45
CA VAL A 155 -22.02 -9.11 0.83
C VAL A 155 -22.12 -8.27 -0.45
N ALA A 156 -23.29 -7.66 -0.66
CA ALA A 156 -23.51 -6.69 -1.72
C ALA A 156 -23.09 -5.31 -1.23
N VAL A 157 -22.13 -4.69 -1.92
CA VAL A 157 -21.57 -3.37 -1.60
C VAL A 157 -21.90 -2.40 -2.72
N GLN A 158 -22.37 -1.20 -2.38
CA GLN A 158 -22.64 -0.12 -3.33
C GLN A 158 -22.10 1.19 -2.77
N TRP A 159 -21.47 2.01 -3.63
CA TRP A 159 -20.88 3.28 -3.24
C TRP A 159 -20.99 4.34 -4.32
N SER A 160 -20.86 5.59 -3.89
CA SER A 160 -20.63 6.75 -4.73
C SER A 160 -19.69 7.71 -4.00
N ALA A 161 -18.59 8.06 -4.65
CA ALA A 161 -17.66 9.07 -4.18
C ALA A 161 -17.41 10.13 -5.25
N SER A 162 -16.93 11.29 -4.84
CA SER A 162 -16.57 12.39 -5.72
C SER A 162 -15.32 13.10 -5.23
N ASP A 163 -14.45 13.43 -6.17
CA ASP A 163 -13.29 14.27 -6.00
C ASP A 163 -12.90 14.86 -7.36
N ALA A 164 -12.29 16.05 -7.39
CA ALA A 164 -11.86 16.69 -8.64
C ALA A 164 -10.64 15.99 -9.28
N ASN A 165 -9.84 15.29 -8.47
CA ASN A 165 -8.53 14.74 -8.83
C ASN A 165 -8.48 13.22 -8.64
N PHE A 166 -9.57 12.51 -8.92
CA PHE A 166 -9.58 11.05 -8.90
C PHE A 166 -8.76 10.42 -10.05
N ALA A 167 -8.13 9.29 -9.74
CA ALA A 167 -7.63 8.35 -10.73
C ALA A 167 -8.79 7.55 -11.37
N ALA A 168 -8.46 6.66 -12.31
CA ALA A 168 -9.46 5.79 -12.95
C ALA A 168 -10.15 4.83 -11.95
N GLU A 169 -9.40 4.32 -10.98
CA GLU A 169 -9.88 3.41 -9.93
C GLU A 169 -9.54 3.99 -8.54
N PRO A 170 -10.25 5.04 -8.10
CA PRO A 170 -9.90 5.77 -6.87
C PRO A 170 -10.45 5.09 -5.60
N ILE A 171 -11.28 4.06 -5.74
CA ILE A 171 -11.92 3.38 -4.63
C ILE A 171 -11.23 2.06 -4.36
N THR A 172 -11.02 1.76 -3.08
CA THR A 172 -10.68 0.43 -2.60
C THR A 172 -11.81 -0.06 -1.69
N VAL A 173 -12.41 -1.20 -2.05
CA VAL A 173 -13.39 -1.88 -1.20
C VAL A 173 -12.70 -3.04 -0.50
N GLU A 174 -12.74 -3.03 0.82
CA GLU A 174 -12.06 -4.01 1.66
C GLU A 174 -13.06 -4.72 2.57
N ALA A 175 -12.77 -5.98 2.93
CA ALA A 175 -13.61 -6.75 3.86
C ALA A 175 -12.77 -7.49 4.92
N SER A 176 -13.35 -7.60 6.11
CA SER A 176 -12.76 -8.18 7.31
C SER A 176 -13.79 -9.05 8.05
N THR A 177 -13.31 -10.09 8.75
CA THR A 177 -14.11 -10.95 9.63
C THR A 177 -13.53 -11.05 11.04
N ASP A 178 -12.57 -10.19 11.38
CA ASP A 178 -11.86 -10.18 12.66
C ASP A 178 -12.10 -8.90 13.47
N GLY A 179 -13.22 -8.22 13.20
CA GLY A 179 -13.58 -6.95 13.84
C GLY A 179 -12.84 -5.75 13.24
N GLY A 180 -12.47 -5.81 11.97
CA GLY A 180 -11.72 -4.76 11.28
C GLY A 180 -10.24 -4.65 11.68
N LYS A 181 -9.65 -5.69 12.28
CA LYS A 181 -8.22 -5.71 12.63
C LYS A 181 -7.37 -5.92 11.38
N THR A 182 -7.79 -6.82 10.49
CA THR A 182 -7.16 -7.09 9.20
C THR A 182 -8.18 -7.06 8.07
N PHE A 183 -7.74 -6.64 6.88
CA PHE A 183 -8.57 -6.54 5.68
C PHE A 183 -7.92 -7.36 4.54
N PRO A 184 -7.98 -8.70 4.59
CA PRO A 184 -7.28 -9.56 3.64
C PRO A 184 -7.88 -9.51 2.22
N LEU A 185 -9.13 -9.05 2.09
CA LEU A 185 -9.79 -8.87 0.80
C LEU A 185 -9.78 -7.39 0.45
N SER A 186 -9.25 -7.05 -0.73
CA SER A 186 -9.11 -5.68 -1.21
C SER A 186 -9.35 -5.64 -2.72
N PHE A 187 -10.27 -4.78 -3.16
CA PHE A 187 -10.69 -4.68 -4.55
C PHE A 187 -10.63 -3.23 -5.02
N PRO A 188 -9.84 -2.89 -6.05
CA PRO A 188 -9.89 -1.57 -6.67
C PRO A 188 -11.19 -1.41 -7.47
N ALA A 189 -11.72 -0.19 -7.50
CA ALA A 189 -12.96 0.10 -8.21
C ALA A 189 -13.06 1.56 -8.64
N ALA A 190 -13.97 1.83 -9.59
CA ALA A 190 -14.32 3.16 -10.04
C ALA A 190 -14.97 4.01 -8.92
N ALA A 191 -15.03 5.33 -9.13
CA ALA A 191 -15.58 6.30 -8.18
C ALA A 191 -17.03 6.01 -7.76
N GLN A 192 -17.81 5.39 -8.63
CA GLN A 192 -19.15 4.89 -8.35
C GLN A 192 -19.28 3.45 -8.82
N GLY A 193 -20.00 2.63 -8.06
CA GLY A 193 -20.19 1.25 -8.45
C GLY A 193 -20.97 0.43 -7.44
N ALA A 194 -21.16 -0.83 -7.82
CA ALA A 194 -21.66 -1.87 -6.95
C ALA A 194 -20.89 -3.17 -7.24
N MET A 195 -20.64 -3.96 -6.20
CA MET A 195 -20.00 -5.28 -6.33
C MET A 195 -20.55 -6.25 -5.30
N LYS A 196 -20.41 -7.55 -5.58
CA LYS A 196 -20.70 -8.62 -4.63
C LYS A 196 -19.39 -9.27 -4.20
N ILE A 197 -19.15 -9.31 -2.90
CA ILE A 197 -17.92 -9.86 -2.32
C ILE A 197 -18.28 -11.16 -1.62
N THR A 198 -17.56 -12.23 -1.94
CA THR A 198 -17.62 -13.49 -1.17
C THR A 198 -16.54 -13.45 -0.11
N VAL A 199 -16.95 -13.40 1.16
CA VAL A 199 -16.08 -13.26 2.32
C VAL A 199 -16.05 -14.60 3.06
N PRO A 200 -14.87 -15.23 3.25
CA PRO A 200 -14.75 -16.41 4.11
C PRO A 200 -15.14 -16.05 5.55
N THR A 201 -15.99 -16.85 6.19
CA THR A 201 -16.47 -16.60 7.56
C THR A 201 -16.05 -17.75 8.47
N PRO A 202 -14.90 -17.64 9.17
CA PRO A 202 -14.50 -18.62 10.16
C PRO A 202 -15.60 -18.89 11.21
N LYS A 203 -15.59 -20.07 11.82
CA LYS A 203 -16.53 -20.40 12.89
C LYS A 203 -16.43 -19.36 14.01
N GLY A 204 -17.60 -18.85 14.43
CA GLY A 204 -17.70 -17.83 15.48
C GLY A 204 -17.69 -16.39 14.97
N THR A 205 -17.53 -16.15 13.66
CA THR A 205 -17.72 -14.81 13.10
C THR A 205 -19.19 -14.38 13.20
N SER A 206 -19.44 -13.25 13.87
CA SER A 206 -20.78 -12.68 14.06
C SER A 206 -21.10 -11.53 13.10
N ALA A 207 -20.09 -10.94 12.45
CA ALA A 207 -20.25 -9.85 11.50
C ALA A 207 -19.12 -9.83 10.45
N VAL A 208 -19.40 -9.20 9.32
CA VAL A 208 -18.42 -8.84 8.29
C VAL A 208 -18.26 -7.33 8.30
N ASP A 209 -17.05 -6.84 8.51
CA ASP A 209 -16.74 -5.43 8.44
C ASP A 209 -16.24 -5.09 7.04
N VAL A 210 -16.93 -4.17 6.37
CA VAL A 210 -16.59 -3.66 5.04
C VAL A 210 -16.08 -2.24 5.18
N ARG A 211 -14.94 -1.92 4.56
CA ARG A 211 -14.39 -0.57 4.51
C ARG A 211 -14.28 -0.11 3.07
N ILE A 212 -14.91 1.02 2.76
CA ILE A 212 -14.76 1.69 1.47
C ILE A 212 -13.80 2.85 1.67
N THR A 213 -12.68 2.86 0.95
CA THR A 213 -11.68 3.92 0.98
C THR A 213 -11.65 4.63 -0.36
N ALA A 214 -11.84 5.95 -0.37
CA ALA A 214 -11.64 6.79 -1.55
C ALA A 214 -10.30 7.51 -1.44
N LYS A 215 -9.49 7.49 -2.51
CA LYS A 215 -8.17 8.14 -2.57
C LYS A 215 -8.02 8.93 -3.87
N ASP A 216 -7.57 10.17 -3.77
CA ASP A 216 -7.25 11.01 -4.92
C ASP A 216 -5.79 10.84 -5.40
N LEU A 217 -5.44 11.54 -6.48
CA LEU A 217 -4.08 11.57 -7.02
C LEU A 217 -3.08 12.32 -6.13
N ALA A 218 -3.54 13.24 -5.28
CA ALA A 218 -2.71 14.00 -4.34
C ALA A 218 -2.38 13.21 -3.06
N GLY A 219 -3.03 12.05 -2.86
CA GLY A 219 -2.86 11.17 -1.72
C GLY A 219 -3.83 11.44 -0.57
N ASN A 220 -4.80 12.33 -0.71
CA ASN A 220 -5.85 12.49 0.30
C ASN A 220 -6.78 11.28 0.26
N SER A 221 -7.32 10.93 1.44
CA SER A 221 -8.19 9.78 1.58
C SER A 221 -9.36 10.03 2.52
N ALA A 222 -10.51 9.43 2.19
CA ALA A 222 -11.67 9.29 3.05
C ALA A 222 -12.08 7.83 3.17
N GLN A 223 -12.67 7.46 4.31
CA GLN A 223 -13.09 6.09 4.60
C GLN A 223 -14.52 6.05 5.12
N ASN A 224 -15.23 4.98 4.78
CA ASN A 224 -16.56 4.69 5.29
C ASN A 224 -16.64 3.22 5.74
N PRO A 225 -16.45 2.93 7.04
CA PRO A 225 -16.61 1.59 7.59
C PRO A 225 -18.10 1.24 7.75
N GLN A 226 -18.44 0.00 7.44
CA GLN A 226 -19.77 -0.58 7.54
C GLN A 226 -19.66 -1.96 8.19
N SER A 227 -20.55 -2.30 9.12
CA SER A 227 -20.58 -3.64 9.72
C SER A 227 -21.87 -4.33 9.33
N VAL A 228 -21.75 -5.55 8.81
CA VAL A 228 -22.86 -6.37 8.34
C VAL A 228 -22.99 -7.57 9.26
N ALA A 229 -24.04 -7.59 10.07
CA ALA A 229 -24.32 -8.71 10.97
C ALA A 229 -24.59 -10.00 10.17
N LEU A 230 -23.97 -11.10 10.61
CA LEU A 230 -24.28 -12.44 10.11
C LEU A 230 -25.39 -13.05 10.96
N PRO A 231 -26.25 -13.91 10.38
CA PRO A 231 -27.20 -14.66 11.17
C PRO A 231 -26.45 -15.51 12.20
N PRO A 232 -26.96 -15.62 13.45
CA PRO A 232 -26.35 -16.50 14.42
C PRO A 232 -26.34 -17.93 13.86
N PRO A 233 -25.28 -18.72 14.12
CA PRO A 233 -25.29 -20.12 13.72
C PRO A 233 -26.53 -20.80 14.30
N PRO A 234 -27.21 -21.66 13.54
CA PRO A 234 -28.40 -22.34 14.03
C PRO A 234 -28.05 -23.09 15.31
N ASP A 235 -28.84 -22.87 16.36
CA ASP A 235 -28.61 -23.51 17.66
C ASP A 235 -28.64 -25.03 17.47
N PRO A 236 -27.54 -25.75 17.78
CA PRO A 236 -27.48 -27.19 17.60
C PRO A 236 -28.58 -27.92 18.39
N ALA A 237 -29.05 -27.37 19.52
CA ALA A 237 -30.14 -27.94 20.29
C ALA A 237 -31.49 -27.81 19.56
N VAL A 238 -31.72 -26.68 18.88
CA VAL A 238 -32.94 -26.44 18.08
C VAL A 238 -32.93 -27.31 16.83
N GLU A 239 -31.79 -27.38 16.13
CA GLU A 239 -31.60 -28.26 14.97
C GLU A 239 -31.76 -29.73 15.36
N LEU A 240 -31.16 -30.16 16.47
CA LEU A 240 -31.31 -31.53 16.98
C LEU A 240 -32.77 -31.82 17.34
N LYS A 241 -33.46 -30.90 18.02
CA LYS A 241 -34.89 -31.08 18.35
C LYS A 241 -35.75 -31.16 17.09
N LYS A 242 -35.47 -30.34 16.08
CA LYS A 242 -36.17 -30.36 14.78
C LYS A 242 -35.90 -31.67 14.03
N ALA A 243 -34.64 -32.12 14.00
CA ALA A 243 -34.25 -33.40 13.42
C ALA A 243 -34.95 -34.58 14.13
N VAL A 244 -34.93 -34.60 15.47
CA VAL A 244 -35.63 -35.62 16.26
C VAL A 244 -37.14 -35.59 16.02
N SER A 245 -37.75 -34.41 15.89
CA SER A 245 -39.19 -34.28 15.60
C SER A 245 -39.60 -34.63 14.17
N SER A 246 -38.63 -34.69 13.23
CA SER A 246 -38.87 -35.08 11.84
C SER A 246 -38.53 -36.54 11.58
N LEU A 247 -38.01 -37.27 12.58
CA LEU A 247 -37.96 -38.73 12.51
C LEU A 247 -39.39 -39.27 12.54
N PRO A 248 -39.74 -40.21 11.63
CA PRO A 248 -41.06 -40.81 11.62
C PRO A 248 -41.36 -41.43 12.99
N ALA A 249 -42.61 -41.26 13.46
CA ALA A 249 -43.03 -41.87 14.71
C ALA A 249 -42.79 -43.38 14.62
N LEU A 250 -42.34 -44.01 15.71
CA LEU A 250 -42.04 -45.44 15.74
C LEU A 250 -43.23 -46.32 15.27
N ALA A 251 -44.45 -45.80 15.33
CA ALA A 251 -45.68 -46.42 14.84
C ALA A 251 -45.83 -46.43 13.29
N GLU A 252 -45.13 -45.56 12.56
CA GLU A 252 -45.10 -45.55 11.08
C GLU A 252 -43.98 -46.44 10.51
N MET A 253 -43.11 -46.97 11.37
CA MET A 253 -42.14 -48.02 11.02
C MET A 253 -42.71 -49.44 11.16
N GLU A 254 -44.04 -49.61 11.18
CA GLU A 254 -44.61 -50.94 11.03
C GLU A 254 -44.27 -51.50 9.65
N PRO A 255 -43.79 -52.76 9.57
CA PRO A 255 -43.40 -53.38 8.32
C PRO A 255 -44.61 -53.44 7.40
N SER A 256 -44.56 -52.66 6.32
CA SER A 256 -45.49 -52.79 5.20
C SER A 256 -45.47 -54.26 4.76
N THR A 257 -46.56 -54.96 5.07
CA THR A 257 -46.77 -56.35 4.64
C THR A 257 -46.95 -56.32 3.14
N LEU A 258 -45.83 -56.55 2.44
CA LEU A 258 -45.78 -56.73 1.00
C LEU A 258 -46.87 -57.71 0.55
N PRO A 259 -47.80 -57.33 -0.36
CA PRO A 259 -48.58 -58.31 -1.06
C PRO A 259 -47.67 -59.15 -1.96
N PRO A 260 -47.94 -60.47 -2.09
CA PRO A 260 -47.05 -61.40 -2.79
C PRO A 260 -46.92 -61.06 -4.28
N THR A 261 -45.66 -61.03 -4.71
CA THR A 261 -45.20 -60.85 -6.08
C THR A 261 -45.72 -61.96 -7.00
N LYS A 262 -46.49 -61.59 -8.03
CA LYS A 262 -46.69 -62.43 -9.20
C LYS A 262 -45.56 -62.19 -10.19
N ASN A 263 -44.73 -63.23 -10.35
CA ASN A 263 -43.80 -63.37 -11.47
C ASN A 263 -44.52 -63.19 -12.80
N SER A 264 -44.01 -62.29 -13.64
CA SER A 264 -44.17 -62.39 -15.08
C SER A 264 -42.89 -61.91 -15.72
N SER A 265 -42.11 -62.91 -16.13
CA SER A 265 -41.18 -62.84 -17.24
C SER A 265 -41.86 -62.28 -18.47
N ASP A 266 -41.30 -61.25 -19.07
CA ASP A 266 -41.12 -61.29 -20.52
C ASP A 266 -39.97 -60.40 -20.97
N ALA A 267 -39.11 -61.03 -21.74
CA ALA A 267 -38.02 -60.41 -22.46
C ALA A 267 -38.58 -59.62 -23.64
N SER A 268 -38.02 -58.45 -23.95
CA SER A 268 -37.93 -58.04 -25.35
C SER A 268 -36.81 -57.04 -25.58
N ALA A 269 -35.96 -57.41 -26.51
CA ALA A 269 -34.85 -56.63 -27.04
C ALA A 269 -35.36 -55.47 -27.92
N ALA A 270 -34.63 -54.35 -27.92
CA ALA A 270 -34.48 -53.53 -29.12
C ALA A 270 -33.23 -52.62 -29.01
N THR A 271 -32.49 -52.65 -30.11
CA THR A 271 -31.21 -52.04 -30.46
C THR A 271 -31.31 -50.51 -30.73
N PRO A 272 -30.20 -49.80 -31.03
CA PRO A 272 -30.06 -48.36 -30.92
C PRO A 272 -30.44 -47.60 -32.20
N THR A 273 -30.69 -46.29 -32.07
CA THR A 273 -30.64 -45.36 -33.19
C THR A 273 -30.10 -44.01 -32.77
N ALA A 274 -29.34 -43.44 -33.70
CA ALA A 274 -28.49 -42.28 -33.59
C ALA A 274 -29.20 -40.97 -33.97
N THR A 275 -28.42 -39.88 -33.87
CA THR A 275 -28.41 -38.68 -34.75
C THR A 275 -29.22 -37.46 -34.31
N GLY A 276 -28.55 -36.30 -34.24
CA GLY A 276 -29.12 -34.95 -34.14
C GLY A 276 -28.19 -34.00 -33.36
N SER A 277 -27.01 -33.64 -33.89
CA SER A 277 -26.72 -32.48 -34.76
C SER A 277 -26.97 -31.09 -34.12
N PRO A 278 -25.99 -30.16 -34.15
CA PRO A 278 -25.98 -28.94 -33.37
C PRO A 278 -26.65 -27.76 -34.11
N ALA A 279 -27.38 -26.92 -33.37
CA ALA A 279 -27.84 -25.63 -33.87
C ALA A 279 -26.97 -24.48 -33.33
N HIS A 280 -26.62 -23.59 -34.25
CA HIS A 280 -25.70 -22.46 -34.17
C HIS A 280 -25.97 -21.41 -33.07
N PRO A 281 -24.95 -20.60 -32.73
CA PRO A 281 -25.08 -19.45 -31.82
C PRO A 281 -25.74 -18.26 -32.53
N ALA A 282 -26.67 -17.60 -31.84
CA ALA A 282 -27.23 -16.33 -32.28
C ALA A 282 -26.23 -15.19 -32.02
N THR A 283 -25.73 -14.63 -33.11
CA THR A 283 -25.01 -13.34 -33.19
C THR A 283 -25.95 -12.20 -32.78
N ILE A 284 -25.62 -11.47 -31.71
CA ILE A 284 -26.26 -10.20 -31.37
C ILE A 284 -25.42 -9.06 -31.96
N ALA A 285 -26.03 -8.31 -32.87
CA ALA A 285 -25.47 -7.11 -33.48
C ALA A 285 -25.54 -5.89 -32.53
N PRO A 286 -24.67 -4.88 -32.71
CA PRO A 286 -24.57 -3.73 -31.82
C PRO A 286 -25.63 -2.68 -32.13
N ALA A 287 -26.29 -2.16 -31.10
CA ALA A 287 -27.18 -1.00 -31.23
C ALA A 287 -26.37 0.30 -31.12
N THR A 288 -26.45 1.10 -32.17
CA THR A 288 -25.92 2.45 -32.31
C THR A 288 -26.76 3.49 -31.55
N ALA A 289 -26.04 4.51 -31.08
CA ALA A 289 -26.40 5.81 -30.49
C ALA A 289 -27.76 6.45 -30.85
N SER A 290 -28.33 7.23 -29.92
CA SER A 290 -28.47 8.69 -30.08
C SER A 290 -28.98 9.38 -28.80
N ALA A 291 -28.54 10.61 -28.62
CA ALA A 291 -28.80 11.53 -27.50
C ALA A 291 -30.14 12.26 -27.59
N ASP A 292 -30.66 12.74 -26.45
CA ASP A 292 -31.16 14.13 -26.30
C ASP A 292 -31.33 14.51 -24.80
N PRO A 293 -30.68 15.58 -24.28
CA PRO A 293 -30.87 16.09 -22.93
C PRO A 293 -31.84 17.28 -22.93
N SER A 294 -32.94 17.19 -22.18
CA SER A 294 -33.80 18.36 -21.91
C SER A 294 -34.54 18.28 -20.59
N LYS A 295 -34.22 19.29 -19.76
CA LYS A 295 -34.95 19.93 -18.64
C LYS A 295 -34.60 19.56 -17.19
N PRO A 296 -34.30 20.59 -16.36
CA PRO A 296 -34.07 20.47 -14.93
C PRO A 296 -35.36 20.68 -14.14
N ASP A 297 -35.56 19.90 -13.07
CA ASP A 297 -36.55 20.22 -12.05
C ASP A 297 -35.90 20.76 -10.78
N ILE A 298 -36.46 21.89 -10.38
CA ILE A 298 -36.16 22.78 -9.28
C ILE A 298 -36.82 22.21 -8.02
N ILE A 299 -36.06 21.96 -6.94
CA ILE A 299 -36.63 21.98 -5.58
C ILE A 299 -35.65 22.68 -4.63
N ALA A 300 -36.10 23.82 -4.12
CA ALA A 300 -35.53 24.59 -3.02
C ALA A 300 -36.18 24.14 -1.67
N PRO A 301 -35.63 24.59 -0.51
CA PRO A 301 -35.54 23.79 0.71
C PRO A 301 -36.63 24.06 1.76
N LEU A 302 -36.82 23.08 2.65
CA LEU A 302 -37.48 23.17 3.96
C LEU A 302 -36.65 22.28 4.91
N GLY A 303 -36.35 22.59 6.16
CA GLY A 303 -36.71 23.67 7.06
C GLY A 303 -36.12 23.29 8.42
N LEU A 304 -35.67 24.28 9.18
CA LEU A 304 -35.16 24.16 10.54
C LEU A 304 -36.19 23.51 11.49
N GLY A 305 -35.70 22.69 12.42
CA GLY A 305 -36.48 22.14 13.53
C GLY A 305 -35.55 21.62 14.62
N ASP A 306 -35.14 22.53 15.50
CA ASP A 306 -34.49 22.29 16.79
C ASP A 306 -35.59 22.00 17.84
N THR A 307 -35.45 20.95 18.66
CA THR A 307 -35.97 20.90 20.05
C THR A 307 -35.50 19.64 20.81
N SER A 308 -34.69 19.88 21.85
CA SER A 308 -34.80 19.40 23.26
C SER A 308 -34.68 17.91 23.67
N LYS A 309 -33.60 17.67 24.44
CA LYS A 309 -33.48 17.00 25.77
C LYS A 309 -34.67 16.20 26.33
N THR A 310 -34.39 14.98 26.80
CA THR A 310 -34.64 14.46 28.18
C THR A 310 -33.89 13.15 28.45
N ASP A 311 -33.12 13.09 29.55
CA ASP A 311 -32.68 11.89 30.29
C ASP A 311 -33.75 11.51 31.35
N PRO A 312 -33.55 10.50 32.25
CA PRO A 312 -33.17 9.09 32.08
C PRO A 312 -34.17 8.14 32.79
N VAL A 313 -34.11 6.82 32.55
CA VAL A 313 -34.77 5.83 33.44
C VAL A 313 -33.88 4.62 33.70
N ASP A 314 -33.70 4.39 34.99
CA ASP A 314 -33.03 3.31 35.70
C ASP A 314 -33.96 2.07 35.80
N GLY A 315 -33.40 0.86 35.86
CA GLY A 315 -34.20 -0.36 35.98
C GLY A 315 -33.42 -1.65 35.74
N GLY A 316 -32.73 -2.13 36.76
CA GLY A 316 -32.04 -3.42 36.75
C GLY A 316 -32.96 -4.63 36.89
N PHE A 317 -32.49 -5.79 36.40
CA PHE A 317 -32.72 -7.08 37.05
C PHE A 317 -31.58 -8.06 36.76
N VAL A 318 -31.13 -8.71 37.83
CA VAL A 318 -30.05 -9.69 37.92
C VAL A 318 -30.65 -11.09 37.79
N THR A 319 -30.05 -11.99 37.00
CA THR A 319 -29.84 -13.40 37.38
C THR A 319 -28.60 -13.93 36.67
N GLY A 320 -27.69 -14.54 37.44
CA GLY A 320 -26.35 -14.89 36.98
C GLY A 320 -26.16 -16.32 36.52
N THR A 321 -24.97 -16.60 36.00
CA THR A 321 -24.08 -17.65 36.52
C THR A 321 -22.67 -17.36 36.03
N ASN A 322 -21.72 -17.56 36.95
CA ASN A 322 -20.40 -16.95 37.01
C ASN A 322 -19.37 -18.08 37.00
N VAL A 323 -18.48 -18.12 36.00
CA VAL A 323 -17.26 -18.93 36.01
C VAL A 323 -16.13 -18.21 35.25
N GLU A 324 -15.79 -16.96 35.59
CA GLU A 324 -14.55 -16.35 35.04
C GLU A 324 -14.05 -15.06 35.73
N ALA A 325 -14.39 -14.82 37.00
CA ALA A 325 -14.00 -13.60 37.70
C ALA A 325 -13.06 -13.81 38.92
N GLU A 326 -12.32 -14.92 38.99
CA GLU A 326 -11.45 -15.26 40.12
C GLU A 326 -9.95 -15.30 39.77
N PHE A 327 -9.46 -14.37 38.94
CA PHE A 327 -8.00 -14.27 38.67
C PHE A 327 -7.40 -12.86 38.75
N HIS A 328 -8.17 -11.80 39.01
CA HIS A 328 -7.65 -10.43 39.05
C HIS A 328 -7.73 -9.70 40.40
N HIS A 329 -8.04 -10.37 41.52
CA HIS A 329 -8.19 -9.70 42.82
C HIS A 329 -7.26 -10.23 43.93
N ARG A 330 -5.94 -10.29 43.69
CA ARG A 330 -4.96 -10.59 44.76
C ARG A 330 -3.65 -9.78 44.76
N VAL A 331 -3.70 -8.50 44.36
CA VAL A 331 -2.60 -7.54 44.62
C VAL A 331 -3.15 -6.16 44.99
N SER A 332 -4.04 -6.09 46.00
CA SER A 332 -4.51 -4.81 46.54
C SER A 332 -4.96 -4.94 47.99
N ASP A 333 -4.10 -5.45 48.87
CA ASP A 333 -4.26 -5.29 50.32
C ASP A 333 -2.92 -5.55 50.98
N HIS A 334 -2.15 -4.48 51.25
CA HIS A 334 -1.17 -4.39 52.34
C HIS A 334 -0.88 -2.88 52.53
N LYS A 335 -1.70 -2.24 53.38
CA LYS A 335 -1.51 -0.86 53.83
C LYS A 335 -1.24 -0.91 55.33
N GLY A 336 -0.01 -0.60 55.74
CA GLY A 336 0.30 -0.43 57.17
C GLY A 336 1.76 -0.57 57.56
N ALA A 337 2.62 0.36 57.14
CA ALA A 337 3.73 0.90 57.94
C ALA A 337 4.55 1.91 57.12
N SER A 338 4.68 3.13 57.63
CA SER A 338 5.73 4.10 57.29
C SER A 338 5.96 4.93 58.56
N PRO A 339 7.12 5.57 58.80
CA PRO A 339 8.34 5.62 57.96
C PRO A 339 9.65 5.39 58.74
N GLU A 340 10.67 4.82 58.09
CA GLU A 340 12.06 5.19 58.40
C GLU A 340 12.76 5.67 57.12
N SER A 341 13.31 6.86 57.24
CA SER A 341 14.01 7.63 56.23
C SER A 341 15.32 6.95 55.81
N PHE A 342 15.35 6.34 54.63
CA PHE A 342 16.60 6.02 53.94
C PHE A 342 16.84 7.02 52.80
N LYS A 343 17.88 7.84 52.97
CA LYS A 343 18.42 8.71 51.92
C LYS A 343 19.11 7.85 50.85
N PRO A 344 18.85 8.05 49.55
CA PRO A 344 19.61 7.38 48.52
C PRO A 344 21.01 7.99 48.43
N GLN A 345 22.03 7.19 48.70
CA GLN A 345 23.42 7.52 48.38
C GLN A 345 23.60 7.45 46.86
N HIS A 346 23.92 8.59 46.26
CA HIS A 346 24.56 8.66 44.95
C HIS A 346 25.88 7.88 45.00
N ARG A 347 25.94 6.72 44.33
CA ARG A 347 27.20 6.13 43.91
C ARG A 347 27.64 6.80 42.61
N THR A 348 28.53 7.77 42.73
CA THR A 348 29.40 8.20 41.64
C THR A 348 30.35 7.04 41.32
N ARG A 349 30.10 6.35 40.20
CA ARG A 349 31.04 5.38 39.66
C ARG A 349 32.11 6.17 38.91
N SER A 350 33.30 6.16 39.50
CA SER A 350 34.54 6.71 38.97
C SER A 350 34.76 6.22 37.54
N SER A 351 34.97 7.18 36.65
CA SER A 351 35.59 7.05 35.35
C SER A 351 37.11 7.08 35.57
N ASP A 352 37.76 5.93 35.43
CA ASP A 352 39.18 5.85 35.05
C ASP A 352 39.43 4.43 34.51
N ASP A 353 40.26 4.37 33.47
CA ASP A 353 40.84 3.20 32.82
C ASP A 353 39.93 2.34 31.93
N SER A 354 39.87 2.71 30.64
CA SER A 354 40.04 1.78 29.52
C SER A 354 40.25 2.56 28.21
N ASP A 355 41.50 2.92 27.94
CA ASP A 355 42.01 3.11 26.58
C ASP A 355 42.04 1.73 25.91
N GLY A 356 41.00 1.42 25.14
CA GLY A 356 40.93 0.25 24.28
C GLY A 356 40.49 0.67 22.89
N ASP A 357 41.38 0.49 21.92
CA ASP A 357 41.17 0.65 20.48
C ASP A 357 39.81 0.11 20.00
N ASP A 358 38.85 1.01 19.79
CA ASP A 358 37.56 0.73 19.13
C ASP A 358 37.55 1.39 17.74
N ALA A 359 38.53 1.03 16.92
CA ALA A 359 38.73 1.53 15.55
C ALA A 359 37.97 0.72 14.47
N ASP A 360 36.96 -0.08 14.83
CA ASP A 360 36.28 -0.96 13.86
C ASP A 360 34.73 -0.95 14.01
N ARG A 361 34.15 0.24 14.05
CA ARG A 361 32.69 0.45 14.06
C ARG A 361 32.21 0.91 12.67
N PRO A 362 31.55 0.07 11.85
CA PRO A 362 30.97 0.51 10.59
C PRO A 362 29.63 1.21 10.86
N ALA A 363 29.69 2.50 11.18
CA ALA A 363 28.51 3.33 11.45
C ALA A 363 28.01 4.12 10.22
N ASP A 364 28.56 3.92 9.01
CA ASP A 364 28.38 4.91 7.92
C ASP A 364 27.90 4.38 6.57
N VAL A 365 27.33 3.17 6.49
CA VAL A 365 26.89 2.59 5.19
C VAL A 365 25.41 2.91 4.86
N ALA A 366 24.64 3.47 5.78
CA ALA A 366 23.20 3.71 5.58
C ALA A 366 22.88 5.05 4.87
N LYS A 367 23.86 5.92 4.63
CA LYS A 367 23.59 7.32 4.23
C LYS A 367 23.89 7.69 2.77
N ASP A 368 24.32 6.74 1.96
CA ASP A 368 24.86 7.03 0.62
C ASP A 368 24.09 6.34 -0.52
N LEU A 369 22.75 6.42 -0.46
CA LEU A 369 21.90 6.12 -1.63
C LEU A 369 21.44 7.45 -2.23
N THR A 370 21.87 7.71 -3.46
CA THR A 370 21.57 8.96 -4.17
C THR A 370 20.14 8.93 -4.74
N GLU A 371 19.48 10.08 -4.90
CA GLU A 371 18.09 10.17 -5.41
C GLU A 371 17.87 9.51 -6.80
N ALA A 372 18.93 9.25 -7.58
CA ALA A 372 18.85 8.50 -8.84
C ALA A 372 18.51 7.01 -8.64
N GLU A 373 18.65 6.49 -7.42
CA GLU A 373 18.49 5.07 -7.08
C GLU A 373 17.08 4.71 -6.58
N THR A 374 16.18 5.69 -6.38
CA THR A 374 14.81 5.45 -5.89
C THR A 374 13.74 5.41 -6.99
N SER A 375 14.12 5.60 -8.25
CA SER A 375 13.18 5.55 -9.37
C SER A 375 12.65 4.12 -9.58
N PHE A 376 11.32 3.97 -9.55
CA PHE A 376 10.61 2.72 -9.86
C PHE A 376 11.09 2.13 -11.19
N LEU A 377 11.59 0.89 -11.17
CA LEU A 377 12.04 0.18 -12.37
C LEU A 377 10.88 -0.65 -12.93
N PRO A 378 10.41 -0.37 -14.17
CA PRO A 378 9.38 -1.19 -14.80
C PRO A 378 9.86 -2.63 -15.04
N ASN A 379 8.93 -3.59 -15.01
CA ASN A 379 9.20 -5.04 -15.02
C ASN A 379 10.27 -5.55 -16.02
N PRO A 380 10.28 -5.17 -17.32
CA PRO A 380 11.31 -5.69 -18.23
C PRO A 380 12.72 -5.19 -17.89
N GLY A 381 12.86 -4.02 -17.24
CA GLY A 381 14.14 -3.52 -16.76
C GLY A 381 14.58 -4.16 -15.44
N ALA A 382 13.63 -4.54 -14.58
CA ALA A 382 13.91 -5.08 -13.27
C ALA A 382 14.66 -6.44 -13.34
N GLU A 383 14.27 -7.33 -14.24
CA GLU A 383 14.94 -8.63 -14.42
C GLU A 383 16.39 -8.50 -14.93
N VAL A 384 16.64 -7.56 -15.84
CA VAL A 384 18.00 -7.30 -16.33
C VAL A 384 18.90 -6.80 -15.20
N VAL A 385 18.37 -5.89 -14.38
CA VAL A 385 19.08 -5.34 -13.21
C VAL A 385 19.28 -6.42 -12.13
N LEU A 386 18.33 -7.33 -11.95
CA LEU A 386 18.49 -8.48 -11.05
C LEU A 386 19.63 -9.40 -11.51
N GLU A 387 19.72 -9.68 -12.82
CA GLU A 387 20.83 -10.49 -13.34
C GLU A 387 22.19 -9.79 -13.19
N GLN A 388 22.23 -8.45 -13.29
CA GLN A 388 23.45 -7.70 -12.97
C GLN A 388 23.86 -7.84 -11.49
N ALA A 389 22.90 -7.81 -10.56
CA ALA A 389 23.17 -8.04 -9.13
C ALA A 389 23.77 -9.43 -8.90
N ARG A 390 23.20 -10.46 -9.54
CA ARG A 390 23.70 -11.84 -9.50
C ARG A 390 25.11 -11.95 -10.06
N GLN A 391 25.39 -11.30 -11.20
CA GLN A 391 26.74 -11.28 -11.79
C GLN A 391 27.76 -10.64 -10.85
N LYS A 392 27.41 -9.52 -10.21
CA LYS A 392 28.27 -8.90 -9.19
C LYS A 392 28.50 -9.80 -7.98
N ALA A 393 27.45 -10.44 -7.47
CA ALA A 393 27.56 -11.37 -6.35
C ALA A 393 28.48 -12.56 -6.70
N LYS A 394 28.33 -13.14 -7.90
CA LYS A 394 29.20 -14.21 -8.41
C LYS A 394 30.65 -13.76 -8.61
N ALA A 395 30.87 -12.51 -9.01
CA ALA A 395 32.20 -11.91 -9.16
C ALA A 395 32.85 -11.55 -7.81
N GLY A 396 32.16 -11.74 -6.68
CA GLY A 396 32.65 -11.40 -5.34
C GLY A 396 32.44 -9.92 -4.96
N ASP A 397 31.86 -9.10 -5.84
CA ASP A 397 31.45 -7.72 -5.54
C ASP A 397 30.14 -7.72 -4.74
N ARG A 398 30.24 -8.13 -3.47
CA ARG A 398 29.09 -8.26 -2.57
C ARG A 398 28.44 -6.91 -2.29
N ALA A 399 29.24 -5.86 -2.08
CA ALA A 399 28.73 -4.52 -1.80
C ALA A 399 27.93 -3.96 -2.99
N GLY A 400 28.47 -4.09 -4.21
CA GLY A 400 27.77 -3.68 -5.41
C GLY A 400 26.50 -4.50 -5.67
N ALA A 401 26.52 -5.81 -5.39
CA ALA A 401 25.32 -6.64 -5.50
C ALA A 401 24.22 -6.21 -4.51
N LEU A 402 24.56 -5.98 -3.24
CA LEU A 402 23.62 -5.53 -2.21
C LEU A 402 22.98 -4.17 -2.56
N ALA A 403 23.75 -3.24 -3.11
CA ALA A 403 23.22 -1.95 -3.55
C ALA A 403 22.16 -2.12 -4.64
N ILE A 404 22.40 -3.02 -5.61
CA ILE A 404 21.44 -3.29 -6.69
C ILE A 404 20.20 -4.02 -6.16
N TYR A 405 20.33 -5.02 -5.29
CA TYR A 405 19.17 -5.72 -4.73
C TYR A 405 18.24 -4.77 -3.98
N ARG A 406 18.78 -3.83 -3.19
CA ARG A 406 17.99 -2.81 -2.48
C ARG A 406 17.21 -1.91 -3.42
N ARG A 407 17.82 -1.48 -4.52
CA ARG A 407 17.15 -0.71 -5.56
C ARG A 407 15.96 -1.47 -6.17
N LEU A 408 16.01 -2.80 -6.20
CA LEU A 408 14.95 -3.64 -6.75
C LEU A 408 13.79 -3.89 -5.78
N HIS A 409 13.86 -3.47 -4.51
CA HIS A 409 12.77 -3.66 -3.53
C HIS A 409 11.44 -3.04 -3.97
N ASN A 410 11.48 -1.99 -4.79
CA ASN A 410 10.30 -1.31 -5.32
C ASN A 410 10.01 -1.68 -6.79
N SER A 411 10.32 -2.91 -7.22
CA SER A 411 10.13 -3.35 -8.60
C SER A 411 9.34 -4.66 -8.70
N GLY A 412 8.95 -5.07 -9.91
CA GLY A 412 8.34 -6.39 -10.12
C GLY A 412 9.23 -7.58 -9.73
N ALA A 413 10.55 -7.36 -9.59
CA ALA A 413 11.53 -8.37 -9.18
C ALA A 413 11.81 -8.35 -7.66
N ALA A 414 11.07 -7.56 -6.87
CA ALA A 414 11.36 -7.31 -5.45
C ALA A 414 11.52 -8.59 -4.63
N LYS A 415 10.59 -9.54 -4.74
CA LYS A 415 10.60 -10.78 -3.94
C LYS A 415 11.85 -11.62 -4.19
N SER A 416 12.27 -11.74 -5.45
CA SER A 416 13.50 -12.46 -5.82
C SER A 416 14.73 -11.71 -5.31
N ALA A 417 14.78 -10.39 -5.53
CA ALA A 417 15.89 -9.54 -5.08
C ALA A 417 16.08 -9.58 -3.55
N ILE A 418 14.99 -9.52 -2.79
CA ILE A 418 15.00 -9.59 -1.32
C ILE A 418 15.55 -10.95 -0.88
N ASN A 419 15.04 -12.06 -1.41
CA ASN A 419 15.53 -13.38 -1.02
C ASN A 419 17.03 -13.53 -1.30
N GLU A 420 17.50 -13.08 -2.47
CA GLU A 420 18.92 -13.13 -2.85
C GLU A 420 19.79 -12.17 -2.02
N GLU A 421 19.28 -10.99 -1.62
CA GLU A 421 19.94 -10.10 -0.65
C GLU A 421 20.12 -10.78 0.71
N LEU A 422 19.05 -11.37 1.25
CA LEU A 422 19.08 -12.04 2.55
C LEU A 422 19.99 -13.28 2.54
N ASP A 423 20.04 -14.01 1.43
CA ASP A 423 20.99 -15.10 1.22
C ASP A 423 22.44 -14.60 1.21
N LEU A 424 22.71 -13.51 0.50
CA LEU A 424 24.05 -12.92 0.42
C LEU A 424 24.51 -12.38 1.78
N LEU A 425 23.63 -11.68 2.51
CA LEU A 425 23.91 -11.19 3.88
C LEU A 425 24.16 -12.36 4.85
N ARG A 426 23.40 -13.46 4.71
CA ARG A 426 23.61 -14.67 5.52
C ARG A 426 24.97 -15.29 5.23
N ALA A 427 25.38 -15.37 3.96
CA ALA A 427 26.71 -15.84 3.58
C ALA A 427 27.85 -14.95 4.10
N MET A 428 27.56 -13.66 4.34
CA MET A 428 28.49 -12.72 4.97
C MET A 428 28.47 -12.78 6.51
N GLY A 429 27.51 -13.49 7.12
CA GLY A 429 27.32 -13.53 8.57
C GLY A 429 26.72 -12.26 9.17
N ASP A 430 26.16 -11.36 8.36
CA ASP A 430 25.63 -10.06 8.81
C ASP A 430 24.17 -10.20 9.30
N GLN A 431 24.01 -10.83 10.46
CA GLN A 431 22.69 -11.14 11.04
C GLN A 431 21.90 -9.87 11.38
N LYS A 432 22.57 -8.81 11.85
CA LYS A 432 21.91 -7.55 12.20
C LYS A 432 21.27 -6.89 10.97
N ARG A 433 21.98 -6.91 9.84
CA ARG A 433 21.48 -6.33 8.60
C ARG A 433 20.33 -7.13 7.99
N ILE A 434 20.32 -8.47 8.15
CA ILE A 434 19.16 -9.30 7.76
C ILE A 434 17.90 -8.84 8.51
N VAL A 435 17.98 -8.68 9.83
CA VAL A 435 16.84 -8.24 10.64
C VAL A 435 16.37 -6.85 10.21
N ALA A 436 17.30 -5.89 10.09
CA ALA A 436 16.98 -4.52 9.67
C ALA A 436 16.33 -4.47 8.28
N VAL A 437 16.84 -5.24 7.30
CA VAL A 437 16.25 -5.29 5.96
C VAL A 437 14.81 -5.78 6.04
N VAL A 438 14.53 -6.88 6.77
CA VAL A 438 13.18 -7.44 6.85
C VAL A 438 12.21 -6.53 7.59
N ASP A 439 12.65 -5.85 8.66
CA ASP A 439 11.83 -4.90 9.42
C ASP A 439 11.45 -3.65 8.60
N GLU A 440 12.28 -3.25 7.62
CA GLU A 440 12.03 -2.12 6.73
C GLU A 440 11.19 -2.49 5.49
N LEU A 441 10.94 -3.78 5.22
CA LEU A 441 10.15 -4.20 4.07
C LEU A 441 8.67 -3.81 4.21
N PRO A 442 8.02 -3.40 3.12
CA PRO A 442 6.58 -3.21 3.12
C PRO A 442 5.87 -4.58 3.27
N PRO A 443 4.71 -4.66 3.94
CA PRO A 443 4.05 -5.93 4.28
C PRO A 443 3.84 -6.90 3.10
N GLU A 444 3.58 -6.38 1.90
CA GLU A 444 3.38 -7.15 0.67
C GLU A 444 4.65 -7.88 0.16
N ASN A 445 5.83 -7.43 0.61
CA ASN A 445 7.13 -7.98 0.24
C ASN A 445 7.70 -8.93 1.31
N ILE A 446 7.09 -9.00 2.50
CA ILE A 446 7.51 -9.93 3.56
C ILE A 446 7.00 -11.35 3.23
N THR A 447 7.86 -12.12 2.56
CA THR A 447 7.61 -13.51 2.20
C THR A 447 7.88 -14.47 3.38
N ASP A 448 7.36 -15.71 3.29
CA ASP A 448 7.66 -16.75 4.29
C ASP A 448 9.17 -17.07 4.35
N ALA A 449 9.86 -17.02 3.21
CA ALA A 449 11.32 -17.13 3.13
C ALA A 449 12.02 -15.99 3.88
N ALA A 450 11.61 -14.74 3.66
CA ALA A 450 12.18 -13.59 4.37
C ALA A 450 12.02 -13.70 5.89
N ARG A 451 10.84 -14.13 6.37
CA ARG A 451 10.59 -14.41 7.80
C ARG A 451 11.52 -15.50 8.34
N LEU A 452 11.76 -16.55 7.56
CA LEU A 452 12.68 -17.62 7.94
C LEU A 452 14.13 -17.12 8.04
N HIS A 453 14.57 -16.25 7.13
CA HIS A 453 15.87 -15.59 7.21
C HIS A 453 15.99 -14.70 8.46
N GLN A 454 14.98 -13.88 8.73
CA GLN A 454 14.92 -13.05 9.92
C GLN A 454 14.98 -13.89 11.20
N ALA A 455 14.19 -14.96 11.29
CA ALA A 455 14.18 -15.84 12.44
C ALA A 455 15.54 -16.50 12.70
N ARG A 456 16.22 -17.00 11.64
CA ARG A 456 17.58 -17.55 11.77
C ARG A 456 18.57 -16.50 12.29
N ALA A 457 18.48 -15.26 11.79
CA ALA A 457 19.32 -14.16 12.23
C ALA A 457 19.06 -13.78 13.70
N LEU A 458 17.79 -13.71 14.12
CA LEU A 458 17.41 -13.45 15.51
C LEU A 458 17.89 -14.55 16.46
N ILE A 459 17.77 -15.83 16.08
CA ILE A 459 18.31 -16.95 16.85
C ILE A 459 19.83 -16.82 17.01
N ALA A 460 20.55 -16.47 15.94
CA ALA A 460 21.99 -16.27 15.97
C ALA A 460 22.41 -15.08 16.84
N LEU A 461 21.56 -14.06 16.96
CA LEU A 461 21.73 -12.91 17.85
C LEU A 461 21.27 -13.20 19.30
N GLY A 462 20.71 -14.38 19.57
CA GLY A 462 20.20 -14.78 20.88
C GLY A 462 18.78 -14.31 21.19
N ASP A 463 18.09 -13.64 20.27
CA ASP A 463 16.71 -13.19 20.44
C ASP A 463 15.71 -14.28 20.06
N GLN A 464 15.45 -15.18 21.01
CA GLN A 464 14.50 -16.29 20.81
C GLN A 464 13.04 -15.81 20.76
N ALA A 465 12.73 -14.66 21.36
CA ALA A 465 11.36 -14.14 21.41
C ALA A 465 10.97 -13.54 20.06
N GLY A 466 11.82 -12.66 19.51
CA GLY A 466 11.63 -12.12 18.16
C GLY A 466 11.61 -13.22 17.10
N ALA A 467 12.47 -14.24 17.23
CA ALA A 467 12.47 -15.37 16.31
C ALA A 467 11.14 -16.13 16.31
N LEU A 468 10.56 -16.40 17.49
CA LEU A 468 9.25 -17.06 17.58
C LEU A 468 8.12 -16.22 16.98
N ASP A 469 8.15 -14.90 17.17
CA ASP A 469 7.20 -13.98 16.56
C ASP A 469 7.26 -14.04 15.03
N ALA A 470 8.46 -13.90 14.45
CA ALA A 470 8.66 -14.01 13.00
C ALA A 470 8.20 -15.37 12.44
N LEU A 471 8.51 -16.47 13.14
CA LEU A 471 8.12 -17.84 12.74
C LEU A 471 6.62 -18.10 12.84
N SER A 472 5.91 -17.44 13.76
CA SER A 472 4.46 -17.62 13.92
C SER A 472 3.64 -17.14 12.71
N HIS A 473 4.24 -16.27 11.89
CA HIS A 473 3.64 -15.73 10.68
C HIS A 473 3.96 -16.56 9.41
N VAL A 474 4.74 -17.64 9.53
CA VAL A 474 5.00 -18.57 8.40
C VAL A 474 3.78 -19.46 8.18
N ARG A 475 3.22 -19.44 6.96
CA ARG A 475 2.02 -20.22 6.64
C ARG A 475 2.29 -21.73 6.72
N ALA A 476 1.36 -22.48 7.32
CA ALA A 476 1.51 -23.93 7.54
C ALA A 476 1.68 -24.77 6.25
N GLY A 477 1.19 -24.27 5.11
CA GLY A 477 1.33 -24.93 3.80
C GLY A 477 2.51 -24.44 2.95
N ALA A 478 3.32 -23.50 3.46
CA ALA A 478 4.49 -23.00 2.74
C ALA A 478 5.62 -24.04 2.73
N PRO A 479 6.48 -24.07 1.70
CA PRO A 479 7.64 -24.96 1.69
C PRO A 479 8.58 -24.72 2.89
N GLU A 480 8.59 -23.52 3.45
CA GLU A 480 9.36 -23.13 4.64
C GLU A 480 8.75 -23.62 5.96
N ALA A 481 7.48 -24.06 5.98
CA ALA A 481 6.74 -24.35 7.23
C ALA A 481 7.42 -25.42 8.09
N ARG A 482 7.99 -26.43 7.43
CA ARG A 482 8.66 -27.54 8.11
C ARG A 482 9.97 -27.11 8.76
N GLU A 483 10.73 -26.26 8.09
CA GLU A 483 11.93 -25.67 8.69
C GLU A 483 11.58 -24.69 9.80
N ALA A 484 10.52 -23.89 9.61
CA ALA A 484 10.03 -22.99 10.64
C ALA A 484 9.68 -23.75 11.93
N MET A 485 8.98 -24.89 11.84
CA MET A 485 8.72 -25.76 13.00
C MET A 485 10.00 -26.26 13.68
N PHE A 486 11.02 -26.60 12.90
CA PHE A 486 12.31 -27.02 13.44
C PHE A 486 13.00 -25.89 14.21
N LEU A 487 12.95 -24.65 13.69
CA LEU A 487 13.49 -23.48 14.39
C LEU A 487 12.68 -23.13 15.65
N ILE A 488 11.35 -23.24 15.62
CA ILE A 488 10.49 -23.09 16.81
C ILE A 488 10.91 -24.07 17.92
N ALA A 489 11.17 -25.34 17.57
CA ALA A 489 11.64 -26.33 18.53
C ALA A 489 13.01 -25.97 19.13
N LYS A 490 13.93 -25.42 18.31
CA LYS A 490 15.22 -24.90 18.79
C LYS A 490 15.05 -23.72 19.74
N CYS A 491 14.16 -22.77 19.43
CA CYS A 491 13.84 -21.66 20.32
C CYS A 491 13.26 -22.15 21.66
N PHE A 492 12.35 -23.13 21.65
CA PHE A 492 11.84 -23.73 22.89
C PHE A 492 12.93 -24.42 23.71
N LYS A 493 13.83 -25.16 23.06
CA LYS A 493 14.97 -25.79 23.74
C LYS A 493 15.88 -24.74 24.38
N ALA A 494 16.21 -23.66 23.66
CA ALA A 494 17.03 -22.56 24.16
C ALA A 494 16.37 -21.80 25.34
N GLN A 495 15.03 -21.74 25.37
CA GLN A 495 14.26 -21.19 26.49
C GLN A 495 14.07 -22.15 27.68
N GLY A 496 14.66 -23.36 27.64
CA GLY A 496 14.49 -24.37 28.68
C GLY A 496 13.14 -25.12 28.64
N LYS A 497 12.32 -24.90 27.61
CA LYS A 497 11.01 -25.57 27.41
C LYS A 497 11.20 -26.94 26.76
N THR A 498 11.97 -27.81 27.40
CA THR A 498 12.45 -29.09 26.85
C THR A 498 11.32 -30.05 26.45
N ALA A 499 10.24 -30.13 27.22
CA ALA A 499 9.10 -31.00 26.90
C ALA A 499 8.39 -30.59 25.60
N GLN A 500 8.23 -29.28 25.38
CA GLN A 500 7.60 -28.74 24.17
C GLN A 500 8.52 -28.93 22.97
N ALA A 501 9.82 -28.63 23.11
CA ALA A 501 10.82 -28.89 22.09
C ALA A 501 10.84 -30.38 21.66
N LYS A 502 10.87 -31.30 22.63
CA LYS A 502 10.83 -32.75 22.38
C LYS A 502 9.58 -33.17 21.60
N LYS A 503 8.41 -32.63 21.95
CA LYS A 503 7.16 -32.92 21.23
C LYS A 503 7.25 -32.51 19.76
N VAL A 504 7.77 -31.31 19.48
CA VAL A 504 7.91 -30.80 18.10
C VAL A 504 8.98 -31.58 17.33
N PHE A 505 10.14 -31.86 17.94
CA PHE A 505 11.18 -32.68 17.29
C PHE A 505 10.70 -34.09 16.96
N SER A 506 9.96 -34.75 17.87
CA SER A 506 9.36 -36.08 17.60
C SER A 506 8.39 -36.05 16.42
N GLN A 507 7.60 -34.98 16.28
CA GLN A 507 6.70 -34.82 15.13
C GLN A 507 7.48 -34.65 13.82
N LEU A 508 8.55 -33.87 13.82
CA LEU A 508 9.40 -33.67 12.65
C LEU A 508 10.20 -34.92 12.26
N ALA A 509 10.67 -35.69 13.25
CA ALA A 509 11.44 -36.92 13.08
C ALA A 509 10.70 -38.03 12.31
N GLY A 510 9.37 -37.95 12.16
CA GLY A 510 8.59 -38.88 11.36
C GLY A 510 8.81 -38.79 9.85
N GLY A 511 9.48 -37.74 9.34
CA GLY A 511 9.76 -37.58 7.91
C GLY A 511 11.03 -38.31 7.43
N THR A 512 11.29 -38.18 6.12
CA THR A 512 12.45 -38.78 5.43
C THR A 512 13.45 -37.76 4.89
N ASP A 513 13.28 -36.48 5.21
CA ASP A 513 14.11 -35.38 4.72
C ASP A 513 15.26 -35.02 5.68
N GLU A 514 16.07 -34.05 5.26
CA GLU A 514 17.19 -33.54 6.07
C GLU A 514 16.72 -32.97 7.41
N ILE A 515 15.54 -32.32 7.44
CA ILE A 515 14.95 -31.77 8.67
C ILE A 515 14.55 -32.89 9.64
N ALA A 516 13.96 -33.99 9.16
CA ALA A 516 13.67 -35.14 10.00
C ALA A 516 14.95 -35.76 10.58
N THR A 517 16.00 -35.84 9.77
CA THR A 517 17.31 -36.35 10.20
C THR A 517 17.93 -35.44 11.26
N ALA A 518 17.90 -34.13 11.07
CA ALA A 518 18.35 -33.16 12.06
C ALA A 518 17.51 -33.21 13.35
N ALA A 519 16.18 -33.34 13.25
CA ALA A 519 15.29 -33.48 14.40
C ALA A 519 15.56 -34.74 15.22
N LYS A 520 15.89 -35.87 14.57
CA LYS A 520 16.31 -37.11 15.26
C LYS A 520 17.60 -36.92 16.06
N GLY A 521 18.53 -36.09 15.58
CA GLY A 521 19.77 -35.79 16.30
C GLY A 521 19.60 -34.87 17.52
N GLU A 522 18.46 -34.17 17.63
CA GLU A 522 18.15 -33.27 18.74
C GLU A 522 17.37 -33.94 19.89
N LEU A 523 16.80 -35.12 19.64
CA LEU A 523 16.07 -35.98 20.58
C LEU A 523 17.03 -36.86 21.40
#